data_AF-A0AA40CH42-F1
#
_entry.id   AF-A0AA40CH42-F1
#
_cell.length_a   1.000
_cell.length_b   1.000
_cell.length_c   1.000
_cell.angle_alpha   90.00
_cell.angle_beta   90.00
_cell.angle_gamma   90.00
#
_symmetry.space_group_name_H-M   'P 1'
#
loop_
_entity.id
_entity.type
_entity.pdbx_description
1 polymer ?
#
loop_
_entity_poly.entity_id
_entity_poly.type
_entity_poly.pdbx_seq_one_letter_code
_entity_poly.pdbx_strand_id
1 'polypeptide(L)'
;MTSSFPPGSGHNAVEIGKTYCVSQHGTKKVLTQADGSAGLTWKDYTGSSDQKWKCVTEEKNQLRFQNEATNAYLCRNENSKLSASTKEDIGDAVTKAHFQVGRHTRGGSFLSQVINDELFFLTRPTASAEVFVQMHSSVQMDPSTITQLGTHLVEEALSPLRRFGWVIQGLLARSSAPYYVSQDSDQNMDAAAISQLIAEGVKDIISLNEVELGAEVVQALLEKGISYLWSPIKDFGAPTEDGWKSIKERYQKNKTENKPTLVYCGYGHGRTGTIISAFQILDGCRFRNLRECSEKHHVEKTVQWEFLDTLQKSLDTLRQ
;
A
#
# COMPACT_ATOMS: atom_id res chain seq x y z
N MET A 1 9.33 -18.08 -11.26
CA MET A 1 8.66 -17.88 -9.95
C MET A 1 7.64 -16.78 -10.15
N THR A 2 6.35 -17.11 -10.10
CA THR A 2 5.26 -16.14 -10.26
C THR A 2 5.22 -15.22 -9.06
N SER A 3 5.66 -13.97 -9.20
CA SER A 3 5.58 -12.95 -8.16
C SER A 3 4.11 -12.69 -7.82
N SER A 4 3.71 -12.87 -6.56
CA SER A 4 2.39 -12.58 -6.05
C SER A 4 2.15 -11.06 -6.00
N PHE A 5 1.52 -10.53 -7.04
CA PHE A 5 1.09 -9.13 -7.09
C PHE A 5 -0.10 -8.87 -6.17
N PRO A 6 -0.12 -7.76 -5.42
CA PRO A 6 -1.13 -7.56 -4.40
C PRO A 6 -2.47 -7.05 -4.97
N PRO A 7 -3.60 -7.67 -4.58
CA PRO A 7 -4.89 -6.99 -4.55
C PRO A 7 -4.89 -5.89 -3.48
N GLY A 8 -5.53 -4.74 -3.73
CA GLY A 8 -5.68 -3.71 -2.70
C GLY A 8 -6.03 -2.31 -3.20
N SER A 9 -5.88 -1.32 -2.31
CA SER A 9 -6.29 0.07 -2.61
C SER A 9 -5.30 0.86 -3.49
N GLY A 10 -4.07 0.37 -3.63
CA GLY A 10 -2.99 1.11 -4.30
C GLY A 10 -2.56 2.38 -3.55
N HIS A 11 -1.70 3.16 -4.19
CA HIS A 11 -1.22 4.46 -3.81
C HIS A 11 -2.30 5.50 -4.13
N ASN A 12 -2.33 6.59 -3.35
CA ASN A 12 -3.26 7.70 -3.57
C ASN A 12 -2.62 8.86 -4.35
N ALA A 13 -1.34 8.71 -4.70
CA ALA A 13 -0.54 9.66 -5.45
C ALA A 13 0.45 8.88 -6.31
N VAL A 14 0.88 9.48 -7.42
CA VAL A 14 1.91 8.94 -8.30
C VAL A 14 3.03 9.95 -8.48
N GLU A 15 4.24 9.44 -8.64
CA GLU A 15 5.47 10.21 -8.77
C GLU A 15 5.99 10.10 -10.20
N ILE A 16 6.39 11.24 -10.77
CA ILE A 16 6.98 11.29 -12.11
C ILE A 16 8.28 10.48 -12.13
N GLY A 17 8.45 9.67 -13.18
CA GLY A 17 9.61 8.80 -13.37
C GLY A 17 9.47 7.42 -12.76
N LYS A 18 8.46 7.18 -11.90
CA LYS A 18 8.21 5.88 -11.28
C LYS A 18 7.27 5.01 -12.12
N THR A 19 7.43 3.69 -12.00
CA THR A 19 6.61 2.71 -12.72
C THR A 19 5.55 2.11 -11.83
N TYR A 20 4.33 2.03 -12.33
CA TYR A 20 3.16 1.52 -11.60
C TYR A 20 2.48 0.37 -12.35
N CYS A 21 1.76 -0.46 -11.60
CA CYS A 21 0.77 -1.38 -12.13
C CYS A 21 -0.62 -0.94 -11.67
N VAL A 22 -1.59 -0.95 -12.58
CA VAL A 22 -2.98 -0.60 -12.25
C VAL A 22 -3.78 -1.89 -12.08
N SER A 23 -4.36 -2.13 -10.91
CA SER A 23 -5.10 -3.33 -10.57
C SER A 23 -6.60 -3.06 -10.47
N GLN A 24 -7.40 -4.08 -10.75
CA GLN A 24 -8.81 -4.07 -10.37
C GLN A 24 -8.89 -4.25 -8.84
N HIS A 25 -9.64 -3.38 -8.16
CA HIS A 25 -9.73 -3.42 -6.70
C HIS A 25 -10.24 -4.78 -6.19
N GLY A 26 -9.55 -5.34 -5.20
CA GLY A 26 -9.87 -6.63 -4.61
C GLY A 26 -9.52 -7.85 -5.47
N THR A 27 -8.82 -7.69 -6.60
CA THR A 27 -8.38 -8.82 -7.44
C THR A 27 -6.88 -8.79 -7.74
N LYS A 28 -6.34 -9.89 -8.28
CA LYS A 28 -4.95 -10.01 -8.75
C LYS A 28 -4.75 -9.54 -10.20
N LYS A 29 -5.83 -9.07 -10.84
CA LYS A 29 -5.79 -8.68 -12.25
C LYS A 29 -5.26 -7.26 -12.41
N VAL A 30 -4.34 -7.10 -13.34
CA VAL A 30 -3.71 -5.84 -13.72
C VAL A 30 -4.03 -5.45 -15.15
N LEU A 31 -4.09 -4.14 -15.37
CA LEU A 31 -4.28 -3.53 -16.66
C LEU A 31 -3.06 -3.83 -17.53
N THR A 32 -3.27 -4.66 -18.53
CA THR A 32 -2.24 -5.18 -19.41
C THR A 32 -2.52 -4.71 -20.83
N GLN A 33 -1.51 -4.16 -21.49
CA GLN A 33 -1.62 -3.85 -22.91
C GLN A 33 -1.62 -5.14 -23.73
N ALA A 34 -2.62 -5.30 -24.60
CA ALA A 34 -2.68 -6.42 -25.53
C ALA A 34 -1.68 -6.21 -26.68
N ASP A 35 -1.35 -7.29 -27.39
CA ASP A 35 -0.50 -7.20 -28.58
C ASP A 35 -1.16 -6.29 -29.63
N GLY A 36 -0.58 -5.10 -29.85
CA GLY A 36 -1.12 -4.04 -30.72
C GLY A 36 -1.40 -2.70 -30.00
N SER A 37 -1.33 -1.58 -30.72
CA SER A 37 -1.36 -0.21 -30.17
C SER A 37 -2.74 0.30 -29.74
N ALA A 38 -3.70 -0.56 -29.38
CA ALA A 38 -5.04 -0.10 -28.95
C ALA A 38 -5.75 -0.96 -27.89
N GLY A 39 -5.33 -2.20 -27.66
CA GLY A 39 -6.04 -3.13 -26.78
C GLY A 39 -5.59 -3.07 -25.32
N LEU A 40 -6.54 -3.00 -24.38
CA LEU A 40 -6.30 -3.18 -22.95
C LEU A 40 -7.09 -4.37 -22.41
N THR A 41 -6.47 -5.16 -21.55
CA THR A 41 -7.07 -6.34 -20.93
C THR A 41 -6.72 -6.46 -19.45
N TRP A 42 -7.54 -7.16 -18.68
CA TRP A 42 -7.23 -7.50 -17.29
C TRP A 42 -6.65 -8.92 -17.22
N LYS A 43 -5.35 -9.03 -16.94
CA LYS A 43 -4.64 -10.32 -16.78
C LYS A 43 -4.07 -10.45 -15.38
N ASP A 44 -3.83 -11.66 -14.91
CA ASP A 44 -3.07 -11.85 -13.68
C ASP A 44 -1.66 -11.29 -13.85
N TYR A 45 -1.16 -10.63 -12.80
CA TYR A 45 0.18 -10.06 -12.87
C TYR A 45 1.25 -11.14 -12.96
N THR A 46 2.16 -10.95 -13.91
CA THR A 46 3.34 -11.77 -14.16
C THR A 46 4.62 -10.96 -14.05
N GLY A 47 4.54 -9.63 -13.94
CA GLY A 47 5.69 -8.74 -13.94
C GLY A 47 6.25 -8.43 -15.32
N SER A 48 5.50 -8.77 -16.38
CA SER A 48 5.85 -8.43 -17.75
C SER A 48 5.75 -6.92 -18.02
N SER A 49 6.54 -6.42 -18.97
CA SER A 49 6.62 -4.99 -19.30
C SER A 49 5.30 -4.41 -19.85
N ASP A 50 4.46 -5.23 -20.46
CA ASP A 50 3.11 -4.86 -20.93
C ASP A 50 2.11 -4.59 -19.79
N GLN A 51 2.46 -4.95 -18.55
CA GLN A 51 1.68 -4.69 -17.33
C GLN A 51 2.15 -3.45 -16.57
N LYS A 52 3.25 -2.83 -17.02
CA LYS A 52 3.95 -1.77 -16.31
C LYS A 52 3.74 -0.43 -17.00
N TRP A 53 3.33 0.55 -16.20
CA TRP A 53 2.94 1.89 -16.64
C TRP A 53 3.80 2.94 -15.95
N LYS A 54 4.77 3.47 -16.67
CA LYS A 54 5.65 4.54 -16.20
C LYS A 54 4.89 5.86 -16.15
N CYS A 55 4.90 6.51 -14.99
CA CYS A 55 4.40 7.86 -14.85
C CYS A 55 5.41 8.83 -15.48
N VAL A 56 4.99 9.57 -16.51
CA VAL A 56 5.81 10.52 -17.26
C VAL A 56 5.12 11.88 -17.35
N THR A 57 5.88 12.91 -17.68
CA THR A 57 5.37 14.24 -18.00
C THR A 57 5.98 14.72 -19.30
N GLU A 58 5.24 15.54 -20.05
CA GLU A 58 5.72 16.11 -21.31
C GLU A 58 5.75 17.63 -21.26
N GLU A 59 4.64 18.27 -20.86
CA GLU A 59 4.55 19.73 -20.69
C GLU A 59 3.60 20.08 -19.52
N LYS A 60 3.89 21.18 -18.80
CA LYS A 60 3.03 21.78 -17.76
C LYS A 60 2.58 20.84 -16.62
N ASN A 61 3.43 19.93 -16.15
CA ASN A 61 3.14 18.99 -15.05
C ASN A 61 1.92 18.07 -15.30
N GLN A 62 1.56 17.86 -16.56
CA GLN A 62 0.50 16.94 -16.92
C GLN A 62 1.00 15.49 -16.80
N LEU A 63 0.38 14.73 -15.90
CA LEU A 63 0.75 13.33 -15.67
C LEU A 63 0.23 12.44 -16.78
N ARG A 64 1.08 11.53 -17.23
CA ARG A 64 0.76 10.49 -18.22
C ARG A 64 1.27 9.14 -17.75
N PHE A 65 0.66 8.08 -18.27
CA PHE A 65 1.08 6.71 -18.02
C PHE A 65 1.50 6.07 -19.34
N GLN A 66 2.77 5.74 -19.47
CA GLN A 66 3.36 5.13 -20.65
C GLN A 66 3.69 3.66 -20.37
N ASN A 67 3.28 2.76 -21.26
CA ASN A 67 3.56 1.34 -21.14
C ASN A 67 5.04 1.04 -21.41
N GLU A 68 5.67 0.21 -20.57
CA GLU A 68 7.10 -0.13 -20.73
C GLU A 68 7.40 -1.04 -21.91
N ALA A 69 6.45 -1.84 -22.40
CA ALA A 69 6.67 -2.73 -23.55
C ALA A 69 6.53 -2.00 -24.89
N THR A 70 5.53 -1.12 -25.01
CA THR A 70 5.13 -0.57 -26.31
C THR A 70 5.38 0.93 -26.47
N ASN A 71 5.71 1.63 -25.38
CA ASN A 71 5.75 3.09 -25.29
C ASN A 71 4.40 3.79 -25.56
N ALA A 72 3.29 3.03 -25.62
CA ALA A 72 1.95 3.58 -25.77
C ALA A 72 1.49 4.28 -24.48
N TYR A 73 0.71 5.33 -24.62
CA TYR A 73 0.17 6.11 -23.50
C TYR A 73 -1.26 5.65 -23.21
N LEU A 74 -1.61 5.49 -21.94
CA LEU A 74 -3.01 5.36 -21.55
C LEU A 74 -3.79 6.56 -22.11
N CYS A 75 -4.92 6.28 -22.73
CA CYS A 75 -5.73 7.29 -23.38
C CYS A 75 -7.21 6.88 -23.42
N ARG A 76 -8.03 7.74 -24.02
CA ARG A 76 -9.42 7.46 -24.36
C ARG A 76 -9.51 7.35 -25.88
N ASN A 77 -10.12 6.28 -26.37
CA ASN A 77 -10.38 6.13 -27.80
C ASN A 77 -11.65 6.87 -28.24
N GLU A 78 -11.92 6.87 -29.55
CA GLU A 78 -13.08 7.52 -30.17
C GLU A 78 -14.43 7.08 -29.58
N ASN A 79 -14.51 5.84 -29.09
CA ASN A 79 -15.70 5.27 -28.45
C ASN A 79 -15.79 5.57 -26.95
N SER A 80 -14.97 6.50 -26.44
CA SER A 80 -14.93 6.88 -25.03
C SER A 80 -14.54 5.75 -24.06
N LYS A 81 -13.81 4.75 -24.58
CA LYS A 81 -13.28 3.64 -23.79
C LYS A 81 -11.82 3.92 -23.43
N LEU A 82 -11.41 3.45 -22.25
CA LEU A 82 -9.99 3.42 -21.89
C LEU A 82 -9.23 2.53 -22.90
N SER A 83 -8.13 3.05 -23.42
CA SER A 83 -7.26 2.41 -24.41
C SER A 83 -5.81 2.82 -24.15
N ALA A 84 -4.88 2.33 -24.97
CA ALA A 84 -3.48 2.74 -24.95
C ALA A 84 -2.94 2.77 -26.36
N SER A 85 -2.38 3.91 -26.79
CA SER A 85 -1.90 4.11 -28.15
C SER A 85 -0.63 4.96 -28.21
N THR A 86 0.11 4.91 -29.32
CA THR A 86 1.35 5.70 -29.50
C THR A 86 1.02 7.14 -29.89
N LYS A 87 1.97 8.08 -29.76
CA LYS A 87 1.73 9.48 -30.18
C LYS A 87 1.34 9.62 -31.64
N GLU A 88 1.91 8.77 -32.50
CA GLU A 88 1.66 8.74 -33.94
C GLU A 88 0.19 8.41 -34.25
N ASP A 89 -0.40 7.51 -33.47
CA ASP A 89 -1.78 7.02 -33.68
C ASP A 89 -2.84 7.97 -33.11
N ILE A 90 -2.52 8.75 -32.06
CA ILE A 90 -3.53 9.48 -31.29
C ILE A 90 -3.70 10.96 -31.76
N GLY A 91 -2.65 11.57 -32.33
CA GLY A 91 -2.67 12.98 -32.74
C GLY A 91 -2.89 13.99 -31.59
N ASP A 92 -3.06 15.28 -31.92
CA ASP A 92 -2.98 16.39 -30.96
C ASP A 92 -4.21 16.57 -30.02
N ALA A 93 -5.34 15.95 -30.32
CA ALA A 93 -6.58 16.17 -29.57
C ALA A 93 -6.59 15.44 -28.23
N VAL A 94 -5.92 14.28 -28.15
CA VAL A 94 -5.77 13.50 -26.90
C VAL A 94 -4.43 13.78 -26.24
N THR A 95 -3.47 14.42 -26.93
CA THR A 95 -2.22 14.87 -26.32
C THR A 95 -2.43 15.95 -25.25
N LYS A 96 -3.61 16.58 -25.16
CA LYS A 96 -4.00 17.48 -24.05
C LYS A 96 -4.59 16.78 -22.82
N ALA A 97 -4.86 15.48 -22.92
CA ALA A 97 -5.43 14.72 -21.83
C ALA A 97 -4.34 14.31 -20.82
N HIS A 98 -4.59 14.53 -19.54
CA HIS A 98 -3.70 14.12 -18.46
C HIS A 98 -4.45 13.34 -17.39
N PHE A 99 -3.74 12.55 -16.61
CA PHE A 99 -4.35 11.72 -15.58
C PHE A 99 -4.21 12.32 -14.20
N GLN A 100 -5.20 12.05 -13.36
CA GLN A 100 -5.15 12.29 -11.93
C GLN A 100 -5.50 11.02 -11.18
N VAL A 101 -4.73 10.73 -10.14
CA VAL A 101 -4.98 9.64 -9.19
C VAL A 101 -5.49 10.27 -7.91
N GLY A 102 -6.57 9.72 -7.36
CA GLY A 102 -7.14 10.19 -6.12
C GLY A 102 -7.71 9.05 -5.27
N ARG A 103 -8.14 9.38 -4.06
CA ARG A 103 -8.67 8.42 -3.10
C ARG A 103 -10.15 8.19 -3.33
N HIS A 104 -10.55 6.92 -3.42
CA HIS A 104 -11.96 6.56 -3.53
C HIS A 104 -12.62 6.53 -2.14
N THR A 105 -13.84 7.05 -2.03
CA THR A 105 -14.56 7.21 -0.73
C THR A 105 -14.87 5.88 -0.05
N ARG A 106 -15.01 4.81 -0.83
CA ARG A 106 -15.25 3.42 -0.35
C ARG A 106 -13.96 2.60 -0.17
N GLY A 107 -12.80 3.26 -0.11
CA GLY A 107 -11.50 2.61 -0.19
C GLY A 107 -11.09 2.33 -1.65
N GLY A 108 -9.79 2.19 -1.87
CA GLY A 108 -9.21 2.19 -3.22
C GLY A 108 -8.68 3.54 -3.69
N SER A 109 -8.12 3.52 -4.89
CA SER A 109 -7.84 4.70 -5.70
C SER A 109 -8.79 4.74 -6.89
N PHE A 110 -8.94 5.93 -7.48
CA PHE A 110 -9.50 6.08 -8.80
C PHE A 110 -8.45 6.70 -9.72
N LEU A 111 -8.59 6.41 -11.00
CA LEU A 111 -7.84 7.06 -12.07
C LEU A 111 -8.86 7.85 -12.90
N SER A 112 -8.60 9.14 -13.08
CA SER A 112 -9.43 10.03 -13.88
C SER A 112 -8.58 10.69 -14.96
N GLN A 113 -9.20 10.98 -16.10
CA GLN A 113 -8.59 11.73 -17.19
C GLN A 113 -9.18 13.13 -17.20
N VAL A 114 -8.34 14.14 -17.40
CA VAL A 114 -8.74 15.54 -17.48
C VAL A 114 -8.64 15.99 -18.93
N ILE A 115 -9.74 16.47 -19.50
CA ILE A 115 -9.80 16.99 -20.87
C ILE A 115 -10.53 18.33 -20.81
N ASN A 116 -9.90 19.40 -21.29
CA ASN A 116 -10.48 20.75 -21.29
C ASN A 116 -11.09 21.15 -19.93
N ASP A 117 -10.33 20.92 -18.85
CA ASP A 117 -10.72 21.18 -17.45
C ASP A 117 -11.92 20.36 -16.92
N GLU A 118 -12.41 19.38 -17.68
CA GLU A 118 -13.40 18.42 -17.22
C GLU A 118 -12.77 17.09 -16.78
N LEU A 119 -13.25 16.55 -15.67
CA LEU A 119 -12.85 15.24 -15.14
C LEU A 119 -13.71 14.12 -15.74
N PHE A 120 -13.02 13.12 -16.27
CA PHE A 120 -13.60 11.88 -16.76
C PHE A 120 -13.14 10.70 -15.89
N PHE A 121 -14.10 10.01 -15.29
CA PHE A 121 -13.81 8.88 -14.41
C PHE A 121 -13.98 7.56 -15.13
N LEU A 122 -13.13 6.60 -14.77
CA LEU A 122 -13.28 5.20 -15.14
C LEU A 122 -14.48 4.58 -14.43
N THR A 123 -15.49 4.13 -15.17
CA THR A 123 -16.69 3.49 -14.60
C THR A 123 -16.89 2.07 -15.08
N ARG A 124 -17.59 1.27 -14.26
CA ARG A 124 -17.98 -0.09 -14.63
C ARG A 124 -19.18 -0.04 -15.58
N PRO A 125 -19.22 -0.84 -16.66
CA PRO A 125 -20.39 -0.93 -17.49
C PRO A 125 -21.53 -1.57 -16.68
N THR A 126 -22.76 -1.07 -16.88
CA THR A 126 -23.98 -1.55 -16.21
C THR A 126 -24.49 -2.90 -16.73
N ALA A 127 -23.93 -3.40 -17.84
CA ALA A 127 -24.31 -4.69 -18.43
C ALA A 127 -23.09 -5.43 -19.03
N SER A 128 -22.94 -6.69 -18.62
CA SER A 128 -21.97 -7.72 -19.06
C SER A 128 -20.50 -7.59 -18.61
N ALA A 129 -19.96 -8.75 -18.24
CA ALA A 129 -18.70 -8.95 -17.51
C ALA A 129 -17.42 -8.85 -18.37
N GLU A 130 -17.49 -8.16 -19.51
CA GLU A 130 -16.33 -7.92 -20.36
C GLU A 130 -15.76 -6.52 -20.19
N VAL A 131 -14.44 -6.43 -20.37
CA VAL A 131 -13.57 -5.30 -20.03
C VAL A 131 -13.92 -4.07 -20.85
N PHE A 132 -14.90 -3.29 -20.42
CA PHE A 132 -15.15 -1.97 -20.98
C PHE A 132 -15.23 -0.92 -19.88
N VAL A 133 -14.08 -0.33 -19.54
CA VAL A 133 -14.06 0.84 -18.67
C VAL A 133 -14.41 2.06 -19.52
N GLN A 134 -15.59 2.62 -19.29
CA GLN A 134 -16.04 3.83 -19.95
C GLN A 134 -15.56 5.05 -19.19
N MET A 135 -15.31 6.13 -19.92
CA MET A 135 -14.98 7.43 -19.34
C MET A 135 -16.18 8.37 -19.45
N HIS A 136 -16.69 8.79 -18.29
CA HIS A 136 -17.89 9.64 -18.18
C HIS A 136 -17.56 10.93 -17.44
N SER A 137 -18.25 12.02 -17.81
CA SER A 137 -18.06 13.33 -17.19
C SER A 137 -18.53 13.34 -15.74
N SER A 138 -17.71 13.91 -14.86
CA SER A 138 -17.92 14.01 -13.42
C SER A 138 -19.25 14.67 -13.01
N VAL A 139 -19.78 15.59 -13.83
CA VAL A 139 -20.96 16.41 -13.54
C VAL A 139 -22.24 15.58 -13.37
N GLN A 140 -22.27 14.36 -13.93
CA GLN A 140 -23.47 13.51 -13.97
C GLN A 140 -23.31 12.17 -13.24
N MET A 141 -22.21 11.95 -12.50
CA MET A 141 -21.89 10.63 -11.94
C MET A 141 -22.34 10.46 -10.49
N ASP A 142 -22.96 9.31 -10.19
CA ASP A 142 -23.00 8.78 -8.82
C ASP A 142 -21.61 8.24 -8.45
N PRO A 143 -20.96 8.72 -7.37
CA PRO A 143 -19.68 8.21 -6.90
C PRO A 143 -19.63 6.68 -6.70
N SER A 144 -20.77 6.02 -6.50
CA SER A 144 -20.87 4.56 -6.38
C SER A 144 -20.55 3.81 -7.68
N THR A 145 -20.62 4.48 -8.83
CA THR A 145 -20.40 3.92 -10.18
C THR A 145 -18.93 4.01 -10.63
N ILE A 146 -18.10 4.75 -9.90
CA ILE A 146 -16.68 4.90 -10.17
C ILE A 146 -15.99 3.56 -9.90
N THR A 147 -15.17 3.12 -10.84
CA THR A 147 -14.38 1.89 -10.71
C THR A 147 -13.33 2.08 -9.64
N GLN A 148 -13.39 1.26 -8.60
CA GLN A 148 -12.29 1.13 -7.65
C GLN A 148 -11.10 0.43 -8.33
N LEU A 149 -9.96 1.08 -8.27
CA LEU A 149 -8.68 0.58 -8.76
C LEU A 149 -7.64 0.56 -7.63
N GLY A 150 -6.52 -0.12 -7.89
CA GLY A 150 -5.29 0.04 -7.13
C GLY A 150 -4.16 0.47 -8.05
N THR A 151 -3.53 1.62 -7.80
CA THR A 151 -2.26 1.98 -8.46
C THR A 151 -1.09 1.51 -7.59
N HIS A 152 -0.20 0.64 -8.07
CA HIS A 152 0.84 0.05 -7.23
C HIS A 152 2.20 0.35 -7.80
N LEU A 153 3.08 1.03 -7.05
CA LEU A 153 4.48 1.22 -7.44
C LEU A 153 5.12 -0.16 -7.66
N VAL A 154 5.75 -0.40 -8.81
CA VAL A 154 6.29 -1.72 -9.18
C VAL A 154 7.34 -2.22 -8.17
N GLU A 155 8.18 -1.31 -7.65
CA GLU A 155 9.16 -1.62 -6.59
C GLU A 155 8.47 -2.16 -5.32
N GLU A 156 7.32 -1.60 -4.93
CA GLU A 156 6.52 -2.07 -3.79
C GLU A 156 5.60 -3.25 -4.12
N ALA A 157 5.12 -3.34 -5.35
CA ALA A 157 4.24 -4.41 -5.81
C ALA A 157 4.97 -5.77 -5.90
N LEU A 158 6.30 -5.73 -6.01
CA LEU A 158 7.18 -6.88 -5.94
C LEU A 158 7.72 -7.14 -4.53
N SER A 159 7.53 -6.22 -3.60
CA SER A 159 8.07 -6.29 -2.24
C SER A 159 7.22 -7.23 -1.37
N PRO A 160 7.81 -8.28 -0.78
CA PRO A 160 7.14 -9.09 0.24
C PRO A 160 6.57 -8.23 1.37
N LEU A 161 7.34 -7.25 1.86
CA LEU A 161 6.94 -6.34 2.93
C LEU A 161 6.45 -5.03 2.33
N ARG A 162 5.13 -4.81 2.32
CA ARG A 162 4.56 -3.55 1.82
C ARG A 162 4.50 -2.51 2.92
N ARG A 163 4.42 -1.23 2.55
CA ARG A 163 4.39 -0.10 3.50
C ARG A 163 5.57 -0.13 4.47
N PHE A 164 6.67 -0.71 4.02
CA PHE A 164 7.89 -0.69 4.81
C PHE A 164 8.34 0.77 4.94
N GLY A 165 8.64 1.18 6.17
CA GLY A 165 9.14 2.52 6.42
C GLY A 165 9.82 2.62 7.77
N TRP A 166 10.96 3.30 7.80
CA TRP A 166 11.63 3.66 9.03
C TRP A 166 10.87 4.77 9.75
N VAL A 167 10.43 4.48 10.98
CA VAL A 167 9.87 5.47 11.91
C VAL A 167 11.00 6.19 12.62
N ILE A 168 12.04 5.45 13.00
CA ILE A 168 13.31 5.97 13.48
C ILE A 168 14.39 5.29 12.63
N GLN A 169 15.13 6.08 11.86
CA GLN A 169 16.10 5.57 10.89
C GLN A 169 17.09 4.59 11.55
N GLY A 170 17.15 3.36 11.03
CA GLY A 170 18.06 2.32 11.52
C GLY A 170 17.72 1.76 12.89
N LEU A 171 16.54 2.05 13.47
CA LEU A 171 16.17 1.57 14.79
C LEU A 171 14.75 0.99 14.86
N LEU A 172 13.77 1.67 14.31
CA LEU A 172 12.37 1.27 14.38
C LEU A 172 11.72 1.41 13.00
N ALA A 173 11.23 0.31 12.46
CA ALA A 173 10.51 0.23 11.20
C ALA A 173 9.10 -0.31 11.40
N ARG A 174 8.24 -0.05 10.42
CA ARG A 174 6.88 -0.60 10.30
C ARG A 174 6.67 -1.19 8.92
N SER A 175 5.77 -2.17 8.79
CA SER A 175 5.31 -2.68 7.49
C SER A 175 3.97 -3.41 7.60
N SER A 176 3.44 -3.88 6.47
CA SER A 176 2.49 -4.99 6.42
C SER A 176 3.18 -6.30 6.77
N ALA A 177 2.40 -7.34 7.02
CA ALA A 177 2.89 -8.71 7.04
C ALA A 177 3.39 -9.10 5.62
N PRO A 178 4.38 -10.01 5.51
CA PRO A 178 4.86 -10.49 4.22
C PRO A 178 3.73 -11.04 3.34
N TYR A 179 3.58 -10.52 2.14
CA TYR A 179 2.56 -10.91 1.15
C TYR A 179 1.11 -10.84 1.62
N TYR A 180 0.80 -10.07 2.67
CA TYR A 180 -0.59 -9.94 3.16
C TYR A 180 -1.59 -9.68 2.02
N VAL A 181 -2.75 -10.32 2.01
CA VAL A 181 -3.79 -10.01 1.01
C VAL A 181 -5.02 -9.43 1.70
N SER A 182 -5.57 -10.18 2.66
CA SER A 182 -6.81 -9.84 3.35
C SER A 182 -6.89 -10.34 4.78
N GLN A 183 -6.08 -11.33 5.18
CA GLN A 183 -6.14 -11.94 6.51
C GLN A 183 -4.75 -12.29 7.02
N ASP A 184 -4.61 -12.41 8.34
CA ASP A 184 -3.32 -12.63 9.00
C ASP A 184 -2.65 -13.96 8.58
N SER A 185 -3.45 -14.98 8.22
CA SER A 185 -2.94 -16.27 7.73
C SER A 185 -2.34 -16.19 6.32
N ASP A 186 -2.50 -15.09 5.60
CA ASP A 186 -1.85 -14.89 4.30
C ASP A 186 -0.34 -14.65 4.44
N GLN A 187 0.12 -14.36 5.67
CA GLN A 187 1.53 -14.07 5.91
C GLN A 187 2.41 -15.24 5.46
N ASN A 188 3.41 -14.93 4.65
CA ASN A 188 4.39 -15.92 4.18
C ASN A 188 5.81 -15.36 4.25
N MET A 189 6.54 -15.72 5.30
CA MET A 189 7.93 -15.28 5.49
C MET A 189 8.88 -16.23 4.79
N ASP A 190 8.91 -16.17 3.46
CA ASP A 190 9.79 -16.98 2.62
C ASP A 190 11.22 -16.40 2.49
N ALA A 191 12.08 -17.08 1.73
CA ALA A 191 13.47 -16.65 1.53
C ALA A 191 13.59 -15.23 0.93
N ALA A 192 12.63 -14.79 0.11
CA ALA A 192 12.65 -13.45 -0.47
C ALA A 192 12.29 -12.40 0.59
N ALA A 193 11.28 -12.66 1.41
CA ALA A 193 10.92 -11.80 2.54
C ALA A 193 12.08 -11.67 3.54
N ILE A 194 12.73 -12.79 3.89
CA ILE A 194 13.91 -12.80 4.77
C ILE A 194 15.07 -12.02 4.14
N SER A 195 15.32 -12.20 2.84
CA SER A 195 16.39 -11.47 2.14
C SER A 195 16.14 -9.97 2.15
N GLN A 196 14.88 -9.54 1.99
CA GLN A 196 14.51 -8.13 2.11
C GLN A 196 14.77 -7.60 3.53
N LEU A 197 14.37 -8.31 4.58
CA LEU A 197 14.64 -7.91 5.97
C LEU A 197 16.13 -7.71 6.23
N ILE A 198 16.97 -8.61 5.70
CA ILE A 198 18.43 -8.51 5.81
C ILE A 198 18.96 -7.28 5.06
N ALA A 199 18.47 -7.04 3.84
CA ALA A 199 18.87 -5.90 3.03
C ALA A 199 18.52 -4.56 3.70
N GLU A 200 17.37 -4.50 4.36
CA GLU A 200 16.95 -3.34 5.17
C GLU A 200 17.73 -3.24 6.51
N GLY A 201 18.43 -4.29 6.93
CA GLY A 201 19.19 -4.31 8.18
C GLY A 201 18.34 -4.60 9.42
N VAL A 202 17.12 -5.13 9.26
CA VAL A 202 16.26 -5.55 10.38
C VAL A 202 16.92 -6.70 11.16
N LYS A 203 16.90 -6.62 12.49
CA LYS A 203 17.46 -7.62 13.42
C LYS A 203 16.44 -8.17 14.41
N ASP A 204 15.27 -7.54 14.49
CA ASP A 204 14.19 -7.99 15.35
C ASP A 204 12.83 -7.76 14.68
N ILE A 205 11.89 -8.67 14.93
CA ILE A 205 10.51 -8.58 14.44
C ILE A 205 9.56 -8.69 15.63
N ILE A 206 8.59 -7.78 15.69
CA ILE A 206 7.41 -7.88 16.54
C ILE A 206 6.19 -8.05 15.63
N SER A 207 5.63 -9.27 15.60
CA SER A 207 4.41 -9.59 14.86
C SER A 207 3.19 -9.44 15.75
N LEU A 208 2.23 -8.65 15.27
CA LEU A 208 0.95 -8.38 15.93
C LEU A 208 -0.20 -9.21 15.36
N ASN A 209 0.10 -10.12 14.42
CA ASN A 209 -0.89 -10.98 13.80
C ASN A 209 -1.45 -12.00 14.80
N GLU A 210 -2.72 -12.36 14.63
CA GLU A 210 -3.38 -13.41 15.43
C GLU A 210 -2.80 -14.81 15.13
N VAL A 211 -2.22 -14.98 13.94
CA VAL A 211 -1.57 -16.22 13.52
C VAL A 211 -0.06 -16.07 13.70
N GLU A 212 0.56 -17.00 14.42
CA GLU A 212 2.02 -17.07 14.56
C GLU A 212 2.67 -17.64 13.29
N LEU A 213 3.94 -17.28 13.03
CA LEU A 213 4.75 -17.95 12.02
C LEU A 213 5.05 -19.41 12.45
N GLY A 214 5.20 -20.30 11.48
CA GLY A 214 5.64 -21.67 11.74
C GLY A 214 7.02 -21.72 12.43
N ALA A 215 7.24 -22.72 13.29
CA ALA A 215 8.46 -22.85 14.07
C ALA A 215 9.73 -22.93 13.19
N GLU A 216 9.62 -23.60 12.04
CA GLU A 216 10.68 -23.70 11.04
C GLU A 216 11.05 -22.34 10.43
N VAL A 217 10.06 -21.47 10.24
CA VAL A 217 10.25 -20.11 9.71
C VAL A 217 10.91 -19.23 10.78
N VAL A 218 10.46 -19.33 12.03
CA VAL A 218 11.07 -18.61 13.16
C VAL A 218 12.53 -19.04 13.35
N GLN A 219 12.82 -20.33 13.20
CA GLN A 219 14.18 -20.87 13.24
C GLN A 219 15.04 -20.33 12.09
N ALA A 220 14.50 -20.28 10.87
CA ALA A 220 15.20 -19.71 9.72
C ALA A 220 15.53 -18.22 9.90
N LEU A 221 14.63 -17.44 10.51
CA LEU A 221 14.90 -16.05 10.88
C LEU A 221 16.06 -15.96 11.89
N LEU A 222 16.02 -16.79 12.93
CA LEU A 222 17.03 -16.81 13.99
C LEU A 222 18.43 -17.15 13.44
N GLU A 223 18.53 -18.11 12.52
CA GLU A 223 19.78 -18.47 11.83
C GLU A 223 20.36 -17.34 10.99
N LYS A 224 19.51 -16.40 10.55
CA LYS A 224 19.93 -15.15 9.88
C LYS A 224 20.17 -14.00 10.84
N GLY A 225 20.12 -14.25 12.15
CA GLY A 225 20.32 -13.25 13.20
C GLY A 225 19.14 -12.29 13.36
N ILE A 226 17.93 -12.70 12.95
CA ILE A 226 16.69 -11.94 13.12
C ILE A 226 15.88 -12.63 14.22
N SER A 227 15.75 -11.99 15.38
CA SER A 227 14.87 -12.51 16.43
C SER A 227 13.41 -12.15 16.18
N TYR A 228 12.51 -12.96 16.71
CA TYR A 228 11.07 -12.84 16.49
C TYR A 228 10.34 -12.78 17.83
N LEU A 229 9.30 -11.94 17.92
CA LEU A 229 8.34 -11.89 19.01
C LEU A 229 6.94 -11.96 18.39
N TRP A 230 6.20 -12.99 18.76
CA TRP A 230 4.77 -13.04 18.50
C TRP A 230 4.01 -12.45 19.68
N SER A 231 3.26 -11.38 19.46
CA SER A 231 2.38 -10.77 20.45
C SER A 231 1.05 -10.44 19.79
N PRO A 232 0.14 -11.42 19.69
CA PRO A 232 -1.07 -11.30 18.89
C PRO A 232 -1.97 -10.18 19.42
N ILE A 233 -2.47 -9.35 18.51
CA ILE A 233 -3.52 -8.38 18.79
C ILE A 233 -4.68 -8.72 17.87
N LYS A 234 -5.86 -8.93 18.45
CA LYS A 234 -7.10 -9.14 17.70
C LYS A 234 -7.26 -8.03 16.67
N ASP A 235 -7.66 -8.36 15.45
CA ASP A 235 -7.84 -7.37 14.41
C ASP A 235 -8.81 -6.27 14.88
N PHE A 236 -8.49 -5.02 14.52
CA PHE A 236 -9.17 -3.81 15.01
C PHE A 236 -9.11 -3.57 16.54
N GLY A 237 -8.36 -4.39 17.29
CA GLY A 237 -8.18 -4.29 18.72
C GLY A 237 -6.96 -3.48 19.16
N ALA A 238 -6.74 -3.49 20.47
CA ALA A 238 -5.58 -2.96 21.18
C ALA A 238 -4.88 -4.11 21.93
N PRO A 239 -3.59 -3.98 22.28
CA PRO A 239 -2.90 -5.05 23.01
C PRO A 239 -3.54 -5.29 24.39
N THR A 240 -3.48 -6.53 24.86
CA THR A 240 -3.73 -6.86 26.27
C THR A 240 -2.64 -6.27 27.15
N GLU A 241 -2.85 -6.21 28.46
CA GLU A 241 -1.85 -5.70 29.40
C GLU A 241 -0.53 -6.51 29.33
N ASP A 242 -0.63 -7.84 29.36
CA ASP A 242 0.54 -8.73 29.26
C ASP A 242 1.23 -8.65 27.89
N GLY A 243 0.43 -8.57 26.81
CA GLY A 243 0.94 -8.38 25.46
C GLY A 243 1.68 -7.05 25.33
N TRP A 244 1.11 -5.96 25.87
CA TRP A 244 1.74 -4.66 25.89
C TRP A 244 3.04 -4.66 26.70
N LYS A 245 3.04 -5.29 27.88
CA LYS A 245 4.23 -5.42 28.72
C LYS A 245 5.37 -6.10 27.94
N SER A 246 5.08 -7.21 27.28
CA SER A 246 6.06 -7.96 26.48
C SER A 246 6.60 -7.13 25.30
N ILE A 247 5.71 -6.45 24.57
CA ILE A 247 6.08 -5.56 23.46
C ILE A 247 6.97 -4.41 23.96
N LYS A 248 6.60 -3.77 25.06
CA LYS A 248 7.33 -2.65 25.67
C LYS A 248 8.73 -3.07 26.11
N GLU A 249 8.83 -4.17 26.84
CA GLU A 249 10.13 -4.70 27.33
C GLU A 249 11.06 -5.04 26.16
N ARG A 250 10.52 -5.70 25.11
CA ARG A 250 11.28 -6.01 23.88
C ARG A 250 11.80 -4.74 23.21
N TYR A 251 10.94 -3.74 23.04
CA TYR A 251 11.33 -2.47 22.42
C TYR A 251 12.41 -1.73 23.21
N GLN A 252 12.25 -1.59 24.53
CA GLN A 252 13.22 -0.91 25.39
C GLN A 252 14.59 -1.61 25.38
N LYS A 253 14.58 -2.95 25.43
CA LYS A 253 15.80 -3.75 25.28
C LYS A 253 16.48 -3.50 23.94
N ASN A 254 15.75 -3.68 22.84
CA ASN A 254 16.29 -3.48 21.50
C ASN A 254 16.82 -2.06 21.28
N LYS A 255 16.13 -1.05 21.83
CA LYS A 255 16.57 0.33 21.78
C LYS A 255 17.91 0.54 22.49
N THR A 256 18.07 -0.04 23.68
CA THR A 256 19.33 0.03 24.45
C THR A 256 20.48 -0.67 23.71
N GLU A 257 20.17 -1.77 23.01
CA GLU A 257 21.13 -2.56 22.24
C GLU A 257 21.37 -2.03 20.82
N ASN A 258 20.74 -0.91 20.41
CA ASN A 258 20.73 -0.42 19.03
C ASN A 258 20.34 -1.50 18.00
N LYS A 259 19.36 -2.32 18.34
CA LYS A 259 18.90 -3.46 17.54
C LYS A 259 17.70 -3.04 16.66
N PRO A 260 17.88 -2.92 15.32
CA PRO A 260 16.82 -2.45 14.44
C PRO A 260 15.61 -3.40 14.46
N THR A 261 14.44 -2.86 14.80
CA THR A 261 13.20 -3.61 15.04
C THR A 261 12.13 -3.26 14.02
N LEU A 262 11.54 -4.26 13.39
CA LEU A 262 10.34 -4.16 12.56
C LEU A 262 9.10 -4.51 13.37
N VAL A 263 8.06 -3.68 13.29
CA VAL A 263 6.71 -4.01 13.80
C VAL A 263 5.77 -4.19 12.62
N TYR A 264 5.02 -5.28 12.57
CA TYR A 264 3.97 -5.46 11.56
C TYR A 264 2.69 -6.10 12.12
N CYS A 265 1.61 -5.85 11.40
CA CYS A 265 0.36 -6.61 11.43
C CYS A 265 -0.04 -6.88 9.97
N GLY A 266 -1.18 -7.54 9.72
CA GLY A 266 -1.65 -7.87 8.38
C GLY A 266 -1.43 -6.75 7.36
N TYR A 267 -2.21 -5.67 7.45
CA TYR A 267 -2.11 -4.56 6.49
C TYR A 267 -0.99 -3.55 6.78
N GLY A 268 -0.46 -3.54 8.01
CA GLY A 268 0.51 -2.55 8.49
C GLY A 268 -0.09 -1.25 9.02
N HIS A 269 -1.42 -1.20 9.22
CA HIS A 269 -2.16 -0.11 9.86
C HIS A 269 -2.84 -0.61 11.16
N GLY A 270 -3.63 0.24 11.82
CA GLY A 270 -4.43 -0.14 12.99
C GLY A 270 -3.54 -0.59 14.14
N ARG A 271 -3.40 -1.91 14.30
CA ARG A 271 -2.50 -2.57 15.26
C ARG A 271 -1.06 -2.06 15.17
N THR A 272 -0.48 -2.05 13.97
CA THR A 272 0.89 -1.54 13.75
C THR A 272 0.98 -0.06 14.09
N GLY A 273 0.03 0.75 13.58
CA GLY A 273 0.00 2.18 13.86
C GLY A 273 -0.10 2.47 15.36
N THR A 274 -0.86 1.67 16.09
CA THR A 274 -1.06 1.79 17.54
C THR A 274 0.24 1.53 18.28
N ILE A 275 0.93 0.42 18.00
CA ILE A 275 2.18 0.09 18.69
C ILE A 275 3.30 1.07 18.35
N ILE A 276 3.42 1.49 17.08
CA ILE A 276 4.39 2.53 16.68
C ILE A 276 4.14 3.84 17.43
N SER A 277 2.88 4.25 17.54
CA SER A 277 2.49 5.46 18.28
C SER A 277 2.81 5.33 19.78
N ALA A 278 2.58 4.16 20.36
CA ALA A 278 2.91 3.87 21.76
C ALA A 278 4.42 3.97 22.02
N PHE A 279 5.26 3.49 21.11
CA PHE A 279 6.72 3.65 21.21
C PHE A 279 7.15 5.11 21.13
N GLN A 280 6.55 5.92 20.25
CA GLN A 280 6.83 7.35 20.21
C GLN A 280 6.43 8.06 21.51
N ILE A 281 5.30 7.67 22.13
CA ILE A 281 4.89 8.19 23.44
C ILE A 281 5.91 7.85 24.53
N LEU A 282 6.38 6.59 24.56
CA LEU A 282 7.45 6.16 25.47
C LEU A 282 8.73 6.97 25.28
N ASP A 283 9.04 7.32 24.03
CA ASP A 283 10.18 8.14 23.65
C ASP A 283 9.99 9.64 23.91
N GLY A 284 8.86 10.03 24.50
CA GLY A 284 8.58 11.40 24.94
C GLY A 284 7.81 12.24 23.93
N CYS A 285 7.39 11.69 22.79
CA CYS A 285 6.45 12.38 21.92
C CYS A 285 5.12 12.57 22.66
N ARG A 286 4.65 13.81 22.71
CA ARG A 286 3.31 14.13 23.21
C ARG A 286 2.42 14.46 22.02
N PHE A 287 1.35 13.70 21.85
CA PHE A 287 0.31 14.06 20.92
C PHE A 287 -0.61 15.08 21.60
N ARG A 288 -0.71 16.29 21.03
CA ARG A 288 -1.62 17.33 21.56
C ARG A 288 -3.06 16.97 21.31
N ASN A 289 -3.31 16.33 20.18
CA ASN A 289 -4.55 15.67 19.88
C ASN A 289 -4.22 14.26 19.35
N LEU A 290 -4.98 13.26 19.81
CA LEU A 290 -4.79 11.88 19.37
C LEU A 290 -5.05 11.71 17.87
N ARG A 291 -5.86 12.59 17.28
CA ARG A 291 -6.17 12.59 15.84
C ARG A 291 -4.94 12.86 14.95
N GLU A 292 -3.98 13.65 15.39
CA GLU A 292 -2.72 13.92 14.66
C GLU A 292 -1.87 12.64 14.60
N CYS A 293 -1.95 11.82 15.66
CA CYS A 293 -1.37 10.49 15.69
C CYS A 293 -2.10 9.52 14.75
N SER A 294 -3.41 9.69 14.54
CA SER A 294 -4.26 8.85 13.68
C SER A 294 -3.88 8.97 12.23
N GLU A 295 -3.73 10.20 11.78
CA GLU A 295 -3.46 10.51 10.39
C GLU A 295 -2.03 10.10 10.04
N LYS A 296 -1.09 10.34 10.95
CA LYS A 296 0.32 10.03 10.74
C LYS A 296 0.61 8.53 10.71
N HIS A 297 -0.01 7.74 11.58
CA HIS A 297 0.32 6.32 11.72
C HIS A 297 -0.78 5.34 11.33
N HIS A 298 -1.93 5.85 10.90
CA HIS A 298 -3.09 5.07 10.46
C HIS A 298 -3.66 4.19 11.58
N VAL A 299 -3.87 4.76 12.77
CA VAL A 299 -4.64 4.12 13.86
C VAL A 299 -6.13 4.20 13.50
N GLU A 300 -6.90 3.14 13.76
CA GLU A 300 -8.18 2.91 13.06
C GLU A 300 -9.41 2.94 13.96
N LYS A 301 -9.29 2.56 15.24
CA LYS A 301 -10.46 2.26 16.10
C LYS A 301 -10.41 2.90 17.48
N THR A 302 -11.57 3.18 18.05
CA THR A 302 -11.73 3.77 19.40
C THR A 302 -10.94 3.05 20.47
N VAL A 303 -10.96 1.71 20.49
CA VAL A 303 -10.19 0.94 21.48
C VAL A 303 -8.68 1.17 21.40
N GLN A 304 -8.15 1.41 20.20
CA GLN A 304 -6.74 1.74 19.99
C GLN A 304 -6.43 3.16 20.51
N TRP A 305 -7.37 4.09 20.35
CA TRP A 305 -7.29 5.45 20.88
C TRP A 305 -7.23 5.47 22.39
N GLU A 306 -8.16 4.76 23.03
CA GLU A 306 -8.26 4.68 24.49
C GLU A 306 -6.98 4.08 25.10
N PHE A 307 -6.40 3.08 24.44
CA PHE A 307 -5.10 2.53 24.83
C PHE A 307 -3.98 3.59 24.82
N LEU A 308 -3.84 4.35 23.73
CA LEU A 308 -2.80 5.38 23.60
C LEU A 308 -3.01 6.54 24.60
N ASP A 309 -4.26 6.97 24.79
CA ASP A 309 -4.63 8.00 25.76
C ASP A 309 -4.27 7.58 27.19
N THR A 310 -4.63 6.34 27.56
CA THR A 310 -4.31 5.76 28.87
C THR A 310 -2.80 5.70 29.09
N LEU A 311 -2.05 5.27 28.07
CA LEU A 311 -0.59 5.22 28.13
C LEU A 311 0.00 6.62 28.36
N GLN A 312 -0.41 7.63 27.57
CA GLN A 312 0.11 8.98 27.69
C GLN A 312 -0.19 9.60 29.07
N LYS A 313 -1.42 9.43 29.57
CA LYS A 313 -1.82 9.87 30.91
C LYS A 313 -1.00 9.20 32.01
N SER A 314 -0.75 7.89 31.91
CA SER A 314 0.04 7.17 32.92
C SER A 314 1.48 7.71 33.04
N LEU A 315 2.09 8.07 31.91
CA LEU A 315 3.44 8.64 31.89
C LEU A 315 3.50 10.08 32.37
N ASP A 316 2.41 10.84 32.21
CA ASP A 316 2.30 12.20 32.72
C ASP A 316 2.23 12.24 34.24
N THR A 317 1.48 11.31 34.84
CA THR A 317 1.41 11.16 36.30
C THR A 317 2.75 10.73 36.89
N LEU A 318 3.52 9.88 36.21
CA LEU A 318 4.85 9.44 36.68
C LEU A 318 5.94 10.51 36.61
N ARG A 319 5.69 11.62 35.90
CA ARG A 319 6.65 12.72 35.70
C ARG A 319 6.38 13.92 36.62
N GLN A 320 5.29 13.91 37.38
CA GLN A 320 4.95 14.88 38.42
C GLN A 320 5.50 14.41 39.77
#